data_AF-A0A0M3AVF7-F1
#
_entry.id   AF-A0A0M3AVF7-F1
#
_cell.length_a   1.000
_cell.length_b   1.000
_cell.length_c   1.000
_cell.angle_alpha   90.00
_cell.angle_beta   90.00
_cell.angle_gamma   90.00
#
_symmetry.space_group_name_H-M   'P 1'
#
loop_
_entity.id
_entity.type
_entity.pdbx_description
1 polymer ?
#
loop_
_entity_poly.entity_id
_entity_poly.type
_entity_poly.pdbx_seq_one_letter_code
_entity_poly.pdbx_strand_id
1 'polypeptide(L)'
;MTPDILREKLVHSADLLGWPSSDVPAFVSDHFRGRADDPRSGLPKGSFGLRLGAYPVLVAPITLADVEDMKRALRGLHSQMVIARSYMLPEEVINAHIMLCATDTVGSADWRQLVDLAERDETVCRKIIWIPQEDSLEATYNAFVARTFLATPWLAAETKLDAPLDRNQGLAQRTLVQHGLADAVADRWVALAEQFGADPDTLVAQLVQARSEV
;
A
#
# COMPACT_ATOMS: atom_id res chain seq x y z
N MET A 1 10.61 16.98 -17.21
CA MET A 1 9.63 15.96 -17.64
C MET A 1 8.27 16.20 -17.02
N THR A 2 7.17 15.71 -17.61
CA THR A 2 5.80 16.05 -17.20
C THR A 2 5.04 14.91 -16.52
N PRO A 3 4.08 15.22 -15.62
CA PRO A 3 3.13 14.25 -15.06
C PRO A 3 2.26 13.53 -16.10
N ASP A 4 2.06 14.11 -17.28
CA ASP A 4 1.35 13.47 -18.40
C ASP A 4 2.00 12.14 -18.81
N ILE A 5 3.34 12.12 -18.90
CA ILE A 5 4.09 10.90 -19.23
C ILE A 5 3.85 9.82 -18.17
N LEU A 6 3.83 10.19 -16.89
CA LEU A 6 3.54 9.25 -15.80
C LEU A 6 2.12 8.69 -15.94
N ARG A 7 1.12 9.56 -16.20
CA ARG A 7 -0.27 9.16 -16.44
C ARG A 7 -0.36 8.16 -17.60
N GLU A 8 0.22 8.46 -18.75
CA GLU A 8 0.20 7.58 -19.92
C GLU A 8 0.80 6.21 -19.63
N LYS A 9 1.96 6.19 -18.95
CA LYS A 9 2.63 4.93 -18.58
C LYS A 9 1.82 4.11 -17.57
N LEU A 10 1.17 4.75 -16.60
CA LEU A 10 0.31 4.09 -15.62
C LEU A 10 -0.92 3.45 -16.29
N VAL A 11 -1.56 4.16 -17.22
CA VAL A 11 -2.67 3.64 -18.02
C VAL A 11 -2.20 2.43 -18.82
N HIS A 12 -1.08 2.56 -19.54
CA HIS A 12 -0.51 1.45 -20.30
C HIS A 12 -0.19 0.22 -19.43
N SER A 13 0.36 0.43 -18.24
CA SER A 13 0.66 -0.67 -17.30
C SER A 13 -0.61 -1.36 -16.80
N ALA A 14 -1.68 -0.61 -16.53
CA ALA A 14 -2.97 -1.19 -16.16
C ALA A 14 -3.58 -2.00 -17.32
N ASP A 15 -3.46 -1.51 -18.55
CA ASP A 15 -3.95 -2.19 -19.74
C ASP A 15 -3.23 -3.54 -19.97
N LEU A 16 -1.92 -3.59 -19.74
CA LEU A 16 -1.13 -4.84 -19.80
C LEU A 16 -1.60 -5.88 -18.78
N LEU A 17 -2.16 -5.44 -17.65
CA LEU A 17 -2.74 -6.30 -16.62
C LEU A 17 -4.21 -6.66 -16.89
N GLY A 18 -4.79 -6.15 -17.99
CA GLY A 18 -6.20 -6.33 -18.32
C GLY A 18 -7.15 -5.58 -17.38
N TRP A 19 -6.67 -4.53 -16.71
CA TRP A 19 -7.49 -3.74 -15.79
C TRP A 19 -8.17 -2.58 -16.50
N PRO A 20 -9.42 -2.24 -16.15
CA PRO A 20 -10.06 -1.05 -16.67
C PRO A 20 -9.33 0.20 -16.17
N SER A 21 -8.94 1.08 -17.08
CA SER A 21 -8.29 2.35 -16.80
C SER A 21 -9.21 3.52 -17.22
N SER A 22 -9.35 4.55 -16.37
CA SER A 22 -10.12 5.74 -16.72
C SER A 22 -9.65 6.99 -15.97
N ASP A 23 -9.79 8.14 -16.63
CA ASP A 23 -9.64 9.43 -15.98
C ASP A 23 -10.85 9.74 -15.10
N VAL A 24 -10.58 10.24 -13.90
CA VAL A 24 -11.59 10.63 -12.92
C VAL A 24 -11.31 12.08 -12.51
N PRO A 25 -11.74 13.09 -13.29
CA PRO A 25 -11.50 14.50 -13.00
C PRO A 25 -12.00 14.94 -11.62
N ALA A 26 -13.02 14.25 -11.08
CA ALA A 26 -13.55 14.49 -9.75
C ALA A 26 -12.50 14.32 -8.63
N PHE A 27 -11.46 13.50 -8.81
CA PHE A 27 -10.41 13.34 -7.81
C PHE A 27 -9.48 14.56 -7.68
N VAL A 28 -9.42 15.41 -8.70
CA VAL A 28 -8.64 16.66 -8.70
C VAL A 28 -9.54 17.90 -8.81
N SER A 29 -10.85 17.72 -8.58
CA SER A 29 -11.82 18.80 -8.61
C SER A 29 -11.75 19.65 -7.35
N ASP A 30 -11.88 20.96 -7.54
CA ASP A 30 -12.00 21.96 -6.45
C ASP A 30 -13.40 21.96 -5.81
N HIS A 31 -14.37 21.28 -6.44
CA HIS A 31 -15.75 21.16 -5.96
C HIS A 31 -15.89 19.98 -5.01
N PHE A 32 -16.48 20.22 -3.83
CA PHE A 32 -16.71 19.22 -2.81
C PHE A 32 -18.19 18.79 -2.76
N ARG A 33 -18.46 17.50 -2.62
CA ARG A 33 -19.81 17.00 -2.35
C ARG A 33 -20.29 17.47 -0.96
N GLY A 34 -21.06 18.55 -0.91
CA GLY A 34 -21.74 19.03 0.30
C GLY A 34 -21.07 20.18 1.05
N ARG A 35 -20.15 20.93 0.42
CA ARG A 35 -19.50 22.12 1.00
C ARG A 35 -19.29 23.16 -0.10
N ALA A 36 -19.31 24.45 0.27
CA ALA A 36 -18.95 25.53 -0.65
C ALA A 36 -17.49 25.37 -1.12
N ASP A 37 -17.24 25.72 -2.38
CA ASP A 37 -15.94 25.61 -3.03
C ASP A 37 -14.84 26.27 -2.18
N ASP A 38 -13.72 25.57 -1.96
CA ASP A 38 -12.55 26.13 -1.29
C ASP A 38 -11.45 26.44 -2.33
N PRO A 39 -11.34 27.70 -2.79
CA PRO A 39 -10.35 28.11 -3.78
C PRO A 39 -8.90 28.04 -3.27
N ARG A 40 -8.66 27.59 -2.03
CA ARG A 40 -7.31 27.42 -1.44
C ARG A 40 -6.70 26.05 -1.69
N SER A 41 -7.43 25.10 -2.28
CA SER A 41 -6.92 23.79 -2.68
C SER A 41 -6.16 23.88 -4.02
N GLY A 42 -5.15 24.75 -4.08
CA GLY A 42 -4.31 24.91 -5.27
C GLY A 42 -3.44 23.67 -5.51
N LEU A 43 -4.02 22.63 -6.12
CA LEU A 43 -3.25 21.49 -6.59
C LEU A 43 -2.18 21.96 -7.58
N PRO A 44 -1.01 21.29 -7.59
CA PRO A 44 -0.03 21.56 -8.62
C PRO A 44 -0.66 21.40 -10.01
N LYS A 45 -0.40 22.36 -10.92
CA LYS A 45 -0.87 22.27 -12.31
C LYS A 45 -0.35 20.98 -12.94
N GLY A 46 -1.20 20.31 -13.73
CA GLY A 46 -0.87 18.99 -14.30
C GLY A 46 -1.07 17.84 -13.31
N SER A 47 -1.96 18.01 -12.33
CA SER A 47 -2.45 16.89 -11.51
C SER A 47 -3.61 16.18 -12.22
N PHE A 48 -3.64 14.85 -12.14
CA PHE A 48 -4.65 14.00 -12.76
C PHE A 48 -5.27 13.05 -11.73
N GLY A 49 -6.57 12.81 -11.87
CA GLY A 49 -7.27 11.74 -11.18
C GLY A 49 -7.42 10.54 -12.10
N LEU A 50 -7.02 9.35 -11.64
CA LEU A 50 -7.11 8.10 -12.39
C LEU A 50 -7.79 7.02 -11.54
N ARG A 51 -8.45 6.08 -12.21
CA ARG A 51 -8.83 4.79 -11.63
C ARG A 51 -8.17 3.69 -12.46
N LEU A 52 -7.35 2.87 -11.83
CA LEU A 52 -6.63 1.74 -12.43
C LEU A 52 -7.16 0.46 -11.78
N GLY A 53 -8.14 -0.20 -12.40
CA GLY A 53 -8.88 -1.29 -11.76
C GLY A 53 -9.57 -0.81 -10.48
N ALA A 54 -9.28 -1.47 -9.36
CA ALA A 54 -9.79 -1.12 -8.03
C ALA A 54 -8.92 -0.10 -7.27
N TYR A 55 -7.96 0.53 -7.94
CA TYR A 55 -7.01 1.46 -7.33
C TYR A 55 -7.25 2.90 -7.82
N PRO A 56 -7.87 3.75 -6.98
CA PRO A 56 -7.89 5.20 -7.20
C PRO A 56 -6.47 5.77 -7.07
N VAL A 57 -6.05 6.57 -8.04
CA VAL A 57 -4.72 7.18 -8.08
C VAL A 57 -4.85 8.68 -8.35
N LEU A 58 -4.17 9.48 -7.53
CA LEU A 58 -3.91 10.89 -7.82
C LEU A 58 -2.48 11.01 -8.34
N VAL A 59 -2.31 11.49 -9.58
CA VAL A 59 -1.01 11.77 -10.20
C VAL A 59 -0.73 13.26 -10.09
N ALA A 60 0.46 13.64 -9.62
CA ALA A 60 0.82 15.07 -9.52
C ALA A 60 2.33 15.30 -9.69
N PRO A 61 2.75 16.49 -10.15
CA PRO A 61 4.16 16.87 -10.11
C PRO A 61 4.62 17.16 -8.67
N ILE A 62 5.90 16.93 -8.40
CA ILE A 62 6.56 17.33 -7.16
C ILE A 62 7.95 17.90 -7.46
N THR A 63 8.32 18.95 -6.74
CA THR A 63 9.67 19.53 -6.75
C THR A 63 10.44 19.02 -5.55
N LEU A 64 11.67 18.53 -5.77
CA LEU A 64 12.53 17.95 -4.72
C LEU A 64 13.74 18.84 -4.41
N ALA A 65 13.54 20.16 -4.44
CA ALA A 65 14.60 21.14 -4.18
C ALA A 65 14.63 21.62 -2.71
N ASP A 66 13.46 21.74 -2.07
CA ASP A 66 13.32 22.25 -0.71
C ASP A 66 12.32 21.41 0.10
N VAL A 67 12.66 21.13 1.36
CA VAL A 67 11.88 20.29 2.27
C VAL A 67 10.51 20.92 2.58
N GLU A 68 10.47 22.22 2.82
CA GLU A 68 9.26 22.89 3.29
C GLU A 68 8.27 23.11 2.15
N ASP A 69 8.75 23.41 0.95
CA ASP A 69 7.93 23.45 -0.26
C ASP A 69 7.37 22.07 -0.61
N MET A 70 8.20 21.03 -0.53
CA MET A 70 7.75 19.63 -0.71
C MET A 70 6.65 19.28 0.31
N LYS A 71 6.86 19.55 1.60
CA LYS A 71 5.84 19.31 2.64
C LYS A 71 4.56 20.11 2.41
N ARG A 72 4.66 21.35 1.91
CA ARG A 72 3.49 22.17 1.58
C ARG A 72 2.69 21.55 0.44
N ALA A 73 3.37 21.11 -0.63
CA ALA A 73 2.74 20.41 -1.74
C ALA A 73 2.07 19.11 -1.29
N LEU A 74 2.75 18.29 -0.49
CA LEU A 74 2.21 17.04 0.06
C LEU A 74 0.96 17.27 0.92
N ARG A 75 0.94 18.31 1.77
CA ARG A 75 -0.26 18.67 2.55
C ARG A 75 -1.45 19.03 1.67
N GLY A 76 -1.22 19.74 0.56
CA GLY A 76 -2.26 20.03 -0.43
C GLY A 76 -2.82 18.75 -1.06
N LEU A 77 -1.92 17.86 -1.50
CA LEU A 77 -2.29 16.57 -2.11
C LEU A 77 -3.02 15.64 -1.13
N HIS A 78 -2.62 15.62 0.14
CA HIS A 78 -3.33 14.90 1.20
C HIS A 78 -4.74 15.42 1.42
N SER A 79 -4.88 16.75 1.49
CA SER A 79 -6.19 17.38 1.64
C SER A 79 -7.07 17.02 0.44
N GLN A 80 -6.51 17.03 -0.77
CA GLN A 80 -7.23 16.60 -1.96
C GLN A 80 -7.61 15.12 -1.92
N MET A 81 -6.73 14.23 -1.46
CA MET A 81 -7.06 12.82 -1.36
C MET A 81 -8.22 12.58 -0.38
N VAL A 82 -8.26 13.31 0.73
CA VAL A 82 -9.40 13.27 1.67
C VAL A 82 -10.70 13.69 0.99
N ILE A 83 -10.65 14.70 0.12
CA ILE A 83 -11.80 15.13 -0.69
C ILE A 83 -12.18 14.05 -1.72
N ALA A 84 -11.20 13.54 -2.47
CA ALA A 84 -11.37 12.55 -3.52
C ALA A 84 -12.03 11.26 -3.00
N ARG A 85 -11.78 10.87 -1.74
CA ARG A 85 -12.42 9.71 -1.09
C ARG A 85 -13.95 9.77 -1.08
N SER A 86 -14.57 10.95 -1.13
CA SER A 86 -16.03 11.10 -1.24
C SER A 86 -16.62 10.67 -2.61
N TYR A 87 -15.74 10.44 -3.58
CA TYR A 87 -16.06 9.95 -4.92
C TYR A 87 -15.63 8.48 -5.14
N MET A 88 -15.03 7.86 -4.14
CA MET A 88 -14.58 6.46 -4.16
C MET A 88 -15.62 5.55 -3.52
N LEU A 89 -15.63 4.29 -3.93
CA LEU A 89 -16.38 3.26 -3.21
C LEU A 89 -15.71 2.95 -1.87
N PRO A 90 -16.46 2.55 -0.82
CA PRO A 90 -15.89 2.24 0.49
C PRO A 90 -14.71 1.26 0.45
N GLU A 91 -14.78 0.26 -0.41
CA GLU A 91 -13.75 -0.75 -0.65
C GLU A 91 -12.53 -0.22 -1.42
N GLU A 92 -12.68 0.84 -2.21
CA GLU A 92 -11.58 1.47 -2.97
C GLU A 92 -10.72 2.39 -2.10
N VAL A 93 -11.29 2.91 -1.02
CA VAL A 93 -10.66 3.92 -0.17
C VAL A 93 -9.33 3.43 0.43
N ILE A 94 -9.24 2.16 0.81
CA ILE A 94 -8.01 1.56 1.34
C ILE A 94 -6.93 1.38 0.25
N ASN A 95 -7.35 1.36 -1.01
CA ASN A 95 -6.51 1.20 -2.19
C ASN A 95 -6.12 2.54 -2.84
N ALA A 96 -6.46 3.67 -2.23
CA ALA A 96 -6.13 4.98 -2.76
C ALA A 96 -4.62 5.25 -2.69
N HIS A 97 -4.03 5.78 -3.76
CA HIS A 97 -2.61 6.11 -3.84
C HIS A 97 -2.39 7.52 -4.40
N ILE A 98 -1.30 8.14 -3.97
CA ILE A 98 -0.74 9.33 -4.62
C ILE A 98 0.55 8.92 -5.32
N MET A 99 0.63 9.14 -6.63
CA MET A 99 1.80 8.85 -7.45
C MET A 99 2.40 10.17 -7.97
N LEU A 100 3.65 10.44 -7.61
CA LEU A 100 4.27 11.73 -7.86
C LEU A 100 5.33 11.65 -8.96
N CYS A 101 5.36 12.64 -9.84
CA CYS A 101 6.40 12.78 -10.86
C CYS A 101 7.37 13.89 -10.45
N ALA A 102 8.63 13.57 -10.19
CA ALA A 102 9.64 14.58 -9.88
C ALA A 102 9.97 15.41 -11.14
N THR A 103 9.65 16.70 -11.14
CA THR A 103 9.81 17.57 -12.32
C THR A 103 11.12 18.34 -12.35
N ASP A 104 11.74 18.56 -11.19
CA ASP A 104 13.00 19.27 -11.05
C ASP A 104 13.85 18.54 -10.00
N THR A 105 14.74 17.67 -10.49
CA THR A 105 15.78 17.05 -9.67
C THR A 105 17.06 17.86 -9.85
N VAL A 106 17.07 19.05 -9.24
CA VAL A 106 18.30 19.84 -9.11
C VAL A 106 19.38 18.90 -8.55
N GLY A 107 20.59 18.95 -9.10
CA GLY A 107 21.72 18.05 -8.81
C GLY A 107 22.26 18.05 -7.38
N SER A 108 21.40 18.17 -6.36
CA SER A 108 21.72 18.01 -4.95
C SER A 108 21.89 16.52 -4.61
N ALA A 109 22.86 16.23 -3.75
CA ALA A 109 23.15 14.88 -3.29
C ALA A 109 22.04 14.29 -2.39
N ASP A 110 21.06 15.09 -1.94
CA ASP A 110 20.13 14.76 -0.86
C ASP A 110 18.66 14.53 -1.27
N TRP A 111 18.33 14.52 -2.57
CA TRP A 111 16.95 14.21 -3.00
C TRP A 111 16.47 12.83 -2.52
N ARG A 112 17.39 11.87 -2.30
CA ARG A 112 17.06 10.55 -1.75
C ARG A 112 16.47 10.64 -0.35
N GLN A 113 17.01 11.53 0.48
CA GLN A 113 16.49 11.77 1.83
C GLN A 113 15.13 12.45 1.78
N LEU A 114 14.93 13.37 0.82
CA LEU A 114 13.62 14.01 0.59
C LEU A 114 12.56 13.00 0.16
N VAL A 115 12.90 12.09 -0.74
CA VAL A 115 11.99 11.01 -1.17
C VAL A 115 11.64 10.08 -0.01
N ASP A 116 12.64 9.62 0.76
CA ASP A 116 12.39 8.78 1.94
C ASP A 116 11.48 9.51 2.94
N LEU A 117 11.75 10.79 3.21
CA LEU A 117 10.90 11.61 4.08
C LEU A 117 9.46 11.76 3.55
N ALA A 118 9.30 11.95 2.24
CA ALA A 118 8.00 12.14 1.60
C ALA A 118 7.16 10.85 1.54
N GLU A 119 7.80 9.71 1.28
CA GLU A 119 7.12 8.41 1.17
C GLU A 119 6.77 7.82 2.55
N ARG A 120 7.52 8.15 3.62
CA ARG A 120 7.29 7.63 4.99
C ARG A 120 5.98 8.04 5.64
N ASP A 121 5.45 9.22 5.35
CA ASP A 121 4.18 9.65 5.92
C ASP A 121 3.04 8.88 5.23
N GLU A 122 2.39 7.92 5.88
CA GLU A 122 1.25 7.18 5.32
C GLU A 122 -0.08 7.53 6.00
N THR A 123 -0.17 8.67 6.70
CA THR A 123 -1.36 9.03 7.50
C THR A 123 -2.67 9.09 6.70
N VAL A 124 -2.60 9.46 5.43
CA VAL A 124 -3.78 9.56 4.53
C VAL A 124 -3.85 8.40 3.55
N CYS A 125 -2.76 8.12 2.86
CA CYS A 125 -2.64 7.08 1.85
C CYS A 125 -1.16 6.85 1.49
N ARG A 126 -0.89 5.77 0.76
CA ARG A 126 0.43 5.47 0.22
C ARG A 126 0.84 6.50 -0.83
N LYS A 127 2.09 6.97 -0.73
CA LYS A 127 2.72 7.89 -1.66
C LYS A 127 3.95 7.24 -2.26
N ILE A 128 4.11 7.37 -3.57
CA ILE A 128 5.29 6.84 -4.27
C ILE A 128 5.74 7.89 -5.28
N ILE A 129 7.03 8.22 -5.25
CA ILE A 129 7.65 9.19 -6.15
C ILE A 129 8.39 8.45 -7.25
N TRP A 130 8.07 8.79 -8.50
CA TRP A 130 8.87 8.46 -9.67
C TRP A 130 9.85 9.58 -9.97
N ILE A 131 11.13 9.23 -10.08
CA ILE A 131 12.18 10.15 -10.52
C ILE A 131 12.62 9.71 -11.90
N PRO A 132 12.15 10.38 -12.95
CA PRO A 132 12.50 9.99 -14.28
C PRO A 132 13.88 10.53 -14.67
N GLN A 133 14.58 9.76 -15.51
CA GLN A 133 15.85 10.14 -16.11
C GLN A 133 15.73 10.01 -17.62
N GLU A 134 16.14 11.03 -18.38
CA GLU A 134 15.94 11.10 -19.82
C GLU A 134 16.60 9.91 -20.55
N ASP A 135 17.84 9.56 -20.17
CA ASP A 135 18.59 8.45 -20.78
C ASP A 135 18.14 7.05 -20.32
N SER A 136 17.31 6.95 -19.28
CA SER A 136 16.94 5.67 -18.65
C SER A 136 15.47 5.62 -18.22
N LEU A 137 14.61 6.29 -18.98
CA LEU A 137 13.20 6.50 -18.65
C LEU A 137 12.45 5.20 -18.32
N GLU A 138 12.58 4.17 -19.16
CA GLU A 138 11.93 2.88 -18.93
C GLU A 138 12.49 2.17 -17.70
N ALA A 139 13.80 2.22 -17.48
CA ALA A 139 14.42 1.60 -16.33
C ALA A 139 13.96 2.25 -15.02
N THR A 140 13.92 3.58 -14.97
CA THR A 140 13.42 4.32 -13.81
C THR A 140 11.92 4.11 -13.59
N TYR A 141 11.13 4.00 -14.67
CA TYR A 141 9.71 3.68 -14.56
C TYR A 141 9.47 2.26 -14.04
N ASN A 142 10.19 1.26 -14.55
CA ASN A 142 10.09 -0.11 -14.09
C ASN A 142 10.50 -0.25 -12.61
N ALA A 143 11.54 0.46 -12.19
CA ALA A 143 11.93 0.53 -10.78
C ALA A 143 10.86 1.20 -9.89
N PHE A 144 10.13 2.19 -10.43
CA PHE A 144 8.98 2.77 -9.78
C PHE A 144 7.81 1.76 -9.70
N VAL A 145 7.42 1.13 -10.81
CA VAL A 145 6.34 0.13 -10.88
C VAL A 145 6.57 -1.03 -9.92
N ALA A 146 7.81 -1.50 -9.79
CA ALA A 146 8.18 -2.59 -8.88
C ALA A 146 7.82 -2.34 -7.41
N ARG A 147 7.64 -1.07 -7.01
CA ARG A 147 7.23 -0.68 -5.64
C ARG A 147 5.73 -0.43 -5.50
N THR A 148 4.96 -0.61 -6.57
CA THR A 148 3.53 -0.33 -6.63
C THR A 148 2.72 -1.61 -6.78
N PHE A 149 1.40 -1.50 -6.67
CA PHE A 149 0.47 -2.60 -6.95
C PHE A 149 0.52 -3.08 -8.42
N LEU A 150 1.09 -2.31 -9.35
CA LEU A 150 1.23 -2.68 -10.76
C LEU A 150 2.30 -3.76 -11.00
N ALA A 151 3.21 -4.00 -10.05
CA ALA A 151 4.28 -4.99 -10.23
C ALA A 151 3.76 -6.43 -10.41
N THR A 152 2.61 -6.75 -9.79
CA THR A 152 1.90 -8.04 -9.83
C THR A 152 2.80 -9.31 -9.95
N PRO A 153 3.90 -9.44 -9.17
CA PRO A 153 4.86 -10.54 -9.36
C PRO A 153 4.25 -11.93 -9.15
N TRP A 154 3.13 -12.01 -8.43
CA TRP A 154 2.41 -13.25 -8.19
C TRP A 154 1.72 -13.83 -9.43
N LEU A 155 1.48 -13.05 -10.49
CA LEU A 155 0.92 -13.58 -11.74
C LEU A 155 1.89 -14.53 -12.46
N ALA A 156 3.20 -14.29 -12.29
CA ALA A 156 4.25 -15.15 -12.83
C ALA A 156 4.81 -16.13 -11.77
N ALA A 157 4.37 -16.05 -10.52
CA ALA A 157 4.84 -16.93 -9.46
C ALA A 157 4.18 -18.31 -9.60
N GLU A 158 5.00 -19.35 -9.70
CA GLU A 158 4.50 -20.72 -9.62
C GLU A 158 3.91 -20.99 -8.23
N THR A 159 2.75 -21.65 -8.20
CA THR A 159 2.19 -22.12 -6.93
C THR A 159 3.15 -23.09 -6.28
N LYS A 160 3.69 -22.72 -5.13
CA LYS A 160 4.58 -23.58 -4.35
C LYS A 160 3.76 -24.39 -3.36
N LEU A 161 3.66 -25.69 -3.60
CA LEU A 161 3.12 -26.64 -2.62
C LEU A 161 4.23 -26.99 -1.60
N ASP A 162 3.85 -27.20 -0.34
CA ASP A 162 4.78 -27.50 0.76
C ASP A 162 5.84 -26.39 0.97
N ALA A 163 5.40 -25.14 0.88
CA ALA A 163 6.21 -24.01 1.29
C ALA A 163 6.54 -24.12 2.79
N PRO A 164 7.65 -23.52 3.27
CA PRO A 164 8.00 -23.55 4.69
C PRO A 164 6.88 -23.08 5.62
N LEU A 165 6.00 -22.18 5.15
CA LEU A 165 4.81 -21.73 5.89
C LEU A 165 3.71 -22.80 5.96
N ASP A 166 3.56 -23.65 4.94
CA ASP A 166 2.60 -24.77 4.94
C ASP A 166 2.98 -25.80 6.02
N ARG A 167 4.28 -25.93 6.31
CA ARG A 167 4.81 -26.82 7.36
C ARG A 167 4.51 -26.34 8.77
N ASN A 168 4.01 -25.11 8.94
CA ASN A 168 3.59 -24.61 10.25
C ASN A 168 2.30 -25.29 10.74
N GLN A 169 1.53 -25.90 9.82
CA GLN A 169 0.35 -26.69 10.21
C GLN A 169 0.78 -27.86 11.10
N GLY A 170 0.20 -27.94 12.31
CA GLY A 170 0.55 -28.96 13.31
C GLY A 170 1.91 -28.77 13.99
N LEU A 171 2.62 -27.65 13.77
CA LEU A 171 3.92 -27.40 14.41
C LEU A 171 3.81 -27.36 15.95
N ALA A 172 2.78 -26.69 16.47
CA ALA A 172 2.53 -26.61 17.90
C ALA A 172 2.32 -28.01 18.51
N GLN A 173 1.46 -28.82 17.90
CA GLN A 173 1.21 -30.21 18.33
C GLN A 173 2.48 -31.06 18.30
N ARG A 174 3.21 -31.09 17.17
CA ARG A 174 4.46 -31.85 17.05
C ARG A 174 5.50 -31.44 18.09
N THR A 175 5.59 -30.14 18.39
CA THR A 175 6.49 -29.61 19.41
C THR A 175 6.09 -30.09 20.81
N LEU A 176 4.80 -30.04 21.14
CA LEU A 176 4.27 -30.54 22.41
C LEU A 176 4.53 -32.04 22.59
N VAL A 177 4.33 -32.84 21.55
CA VAL A 177 4.63 -34.28 21.55
C VAL A 177 6.13 -34.54 21.72
N GLN A 178 6.97 -33.81 20.99
CA GLN A 178 8.43 -33.90 21.13
C GLN A 178 8.90 -33.58 22.57
N HIS A 179 8.18 -32.71 23.28
CA HIS A 179 8.44 -32.37 24.68
C HIS A 179 7.72 -33.27 25.70
N GLY A 180 7.17 -34.41 25.25
CA GLY A 180 6.71 -35.48 26.13
C GLY A 180 5.22 -35.47 26.46
N LEU A 181 4.39 -34.73 25.72
CA LEU A 181 2.94 -34.88 25.78
C LEU A 181 2.49 -36.03 24.87
N ALA A 182 1.47 -36.78 25.29
CA ALA A 182 0.80 -37.73 24.41
C ALA A 182 0.06 -37.00 23.28
N ASP A 183 -0.02 -37.59 22.10
CA ASP A 183 -0.66 -36.98 20.92
C ASP A 183 -2.06 -36.42 21.21
N ALA A 184 -2.91 -37.21 21.89
CA ALA A 184 -4.27 -36.79 22.25
C ALA A 184 -4.32 -35.59 23.20
N VAL A 185 -3.32 -35.45 24.09
CA VAL A 185 -3.22 -34.30 25.01
C VAL A 185 -2.70 -33.08 24.25
N ALA A 186 -1.71 -33.26 23.38
CA ALA A 186 -1.16 -32.20 22.54
C ALA A 186 -2.22 -31.60 21.61
N ASP A 187 -3.05 -32.44 20.98
CA ASP A 187 -4.19 -31.99 20.15
C ASP A 187 -5.17 -31.14 20.95
N ARG A 188 -5.50 -31.59 22.17
CA ARG A 188 -6.42 -30.88 23.06
C ARG A 188 -5.85 -29.55 23.54
N TRP A 189 -4.54 -29.49 23.81
CA TRP A 189 -3.86 -28.26 24.18
C TRP A 189 -3.87 -27.23 23.04
N VAL A 190 -3.63 -27.66 21.80
CA VAL A 190 -3.74 -26.79 20.63
C VAL A 190 -5.16 -26.26 20.45
N ALA A 191 -6.17 -27.12 20.55
CA ALA A 191 -7.57 -26.71 20.43
C ALA A 191 -8.01 -25.70 21.51
N LEU A 192 -7.57 -25.88 22.76
CA LEU A 192 -7.83 -24.93 23.86
C LEU A 192 -7.15 -23.58 23.61
N ALA A 193 -5.93 -23.59 23.08
CA ALA A 193 -5.19 -22.37 22.75
C ALA A 193 -5.81 -21.61 21.55
N GLU A 194 -6.36 -22.31 20.56
CA GLU A 194 -7.06 -21.70 19.42
C GLU A 194 -8.41 -21.09 19.80
N GLN A 195 -9.08 -21.65 20.80
CA GLN A 195 -10.35 -21.13 21.35
C GLN A 195 -10.14 -20.08 22.45
N PHE A 196 -8.89 -19.73 22.73
CA PHE A 196 -8.54 -18.86 23.82
C PHE A 196 -9.04 -17.42 23.62
N GLY A 197 -9.71 -16.90 24.65
CA GLY A 197 -10.11 -15.50 24.78
C GLY A 197 -9.04 -14.64 25.48
N ALA A 198 -9.44 -13.89 26.52
CA ALA A 198 -8.60 -12.88 27.17
C ALA A 198 -8.18 -13.21 28.62
N ASP A 199 -8.42 -14.42 29.14
CA ASP A 199 -8.13 -14.79 30.54
C ASP A 199 -7.09 -15.93 30.65
N PRO A 200 -5.79 -15.61 30.76
CA PRO A 200 -4.70 -16.59 30.76
C PRO A 200 -4.75 -17.60 31.89
N ASP A 201 -5.27 -17.23 33.06
CA ASP A 201 -5.27 -18.12 34.23
C ASP A 201 -6.25 -19.29 34.03
N THR A 202 -7.39 -19.02 33.39
CA THR A 202 -8.36 -20.05 33.01
C THR A 202 -7.77 -21.02 31.98
N LEU A 203 -7.00 -20.53 31.00
CA LEU A 203 -6.37 -21.38 30.00
C LEU A 203 -5.34 -22.31 30.64
N VAL A 204 -4.49 -21.80 31.53
CA VAL A 204 -3.48 -22.63 32.22
C VAL A 204 -4.16 -23.74 33.02
N ALA A 205 -5.24 -23.43 33.74
CA ALA A 205 -6.01 -24.43 34.48
C ALA A 205 -6.57 -25.53 33.56
N GLN A 206 -7.14 -25.15 32.40
CA GLN A 206 -7.68 -26.10 31.42
C GLN A 206 -6.60 -26.98 30.77
N LEU A 207 -5.43 -26.43 30.48
CA LEU A 207 -4.30 -27.19 29.93
C LEU A 207 -3.77 -28.21 30.95
N VAL A 208 -3.60 -27.80 32.22
CA VAL A 208 -3.18 -28.70 33.30
C VAL A 208 -4.20 -29.83 33.50
N GLN A 209 -5.49 -29.50 33.49
CA GLN A 209 -6.56 -30.51 33.57
C GLN A 209 -6.50 -31.50 32.40
N ALA A 210 -6.39 -31.01 31.16
CA ALA A 210 -6.31 -31.85 29.97
C ALA A 210 -5.13 -32.82 29.98
N ARG A 211 -4.02 -32.46 30.65
CA ARG A 211 -2.86 -33.34 30.84
C ARG A 211 -3.07 -34.43 31.89
N SER A 212 -4.01 -34.23 32.80
CA SER A 212 -4.29 -35.14 33.93
C SER A 212 -5.36 -36.20 33.61
N GLU A 213 -6.04 -36.05 32.47
CA GLU A 213 -7.16 -36.90 32.03
C GLU A 213 -6.73 -38.09 31.14
N VAL A 214 -5.42 -38.34 31.05
CA VAL A 214 -4.78 -39.45 30.30
C VAL A 214 -3.79 -40.17 31.20
#